data_AF-A0AAV8Y8X9-F1
#
_entry.id   AF-A0AAV8Y8X9-F1
#
_cell.length_a   1.000
_cell.length_b   1.000
_cell.length_c   1.000
_cell.angle_alpha   90.00
_cell.angle_beta   90.00
_cell.angle_gamma   90.00
#
_symmetry.space_group_name_H-M   'P 1'
#
loop_
_entity.id
_entity.type
_entity.pdbx_description
1 polymer ?
#
loop_
_entity_poly.entity_id
_entity_poly.type
_entity_poly.pdbx_seq_one_letter_code
_entity_poly.pdbx_strand_id
1 'polypeptide(L)' 'MFFEPMLTWPLHRNFTFSLQHLARAVIVSRLTYDNINHLQLPKTLKTYLKEYHYRQKVRVERFDDDVQWLELRNMPT' A
#
# COMPACT_ATOMS: atom_id res chain seq x y z
N MET A 1 -2.44 -11.77 26.32
CA MET A 1 -1.60 -12.73 25.60
C MET A 1 -1.70 -12.39 24.12
N PHE A 2 -0.57 -12.14 23.47
CA PHE A 2 -0.49 -11.87 22.05
C PHE A 2 -0.09 -13.18 21.37
N PHE A 3 -0.97 -13.72 20.55
CA PHE A 3 -0.75 -14.98 19.84
C PHE A 3 -0.58 -14.64 18.36
N GLU A 4 0.67 -14.54 17.89
CA GLU A 4 0.93 -14.40 16.45
C GLU A 4 0.90 -15.76 15.77
N PRO A 5 0.43 -15.82 14.51
CA PRO A 5 0.51 -17.04 13.72
C PRO A 5 1.97 -17.42 13.45
N MET A 6 2.34 -18.66 13.77
CA MET A 6 3.68 -19.18 13.50
C MET A 6 3.74 -19.83 12.11
N LEU A 7 4.46 -19.20 11.18
CA LEU A 7 4.60 -19.64 9.77
C LEU A 7 5.90 -20.43 9.53
N THR A 8 6.05 -21.61 10.16
CA THR A 8 7.31 -22.40 10.12
C THR A 8 7.43 -23.37 8.95
N TRP A 9 6.31 -23.83 8.39
CA TRP A 9 6.30 -24.83 7.32
C TRP A 9 5.60 -24.29 6.08
N PRO A 10 6.33 -23.96 4.99
CA PRO A 10 5.71 -23.51 3.76
C PRO A 10 5.02 -24.67 3.04
N LEU A 11 3.80 -24.45 2.56
CA LEU A 11 3.10 -25.40 1.71
C LEU A 11 3.43 -25.11 0.24
N HIS A 12 4.04 -26.08 -0.45
CA HIS A 12 4.40 -25.93 -1.86
C HIS A 12 3.16 -25.86 -2.75
N ARG A 13 3.23 -25.00 -3.77
CA ARG A 13 2.19 -24.91 -4.82
C ARG A 13 2.40 -26.03 -5.84
N ASN A 14 1.30 -26.62 -6.30
CA ASN A 14 1.30 -27.72 -7.29
C ASN A 14 0.98 -27.26 -8.73
N PHE A 15 1.03 -25.95 -9.00
CA PHE A 15 0.68 -25.40 -10.31
C PHE A 15 1.55 -24.19 -10.65
N THR A 16 1.62 -23.86 -11.94
CA THR A 16 2.28 -22.67 -12.47
C THR A 16 1.27 -21.57 -12.73
N PHE A 17 1.67 -20.32 -12.53
CA PHE A 17 0.83 -19.18 -12.88
C PHE A 17 0.73 -19.02 -14.40
N SER A 18 -0.39 -18.46 -14.86
CA SER A 18 -0.53 -18.07 -16.26
C SER A 18 0.49 -16.99 -16.63
N LEU A 19 0.88 -16.96 -17.90
CA LEU A 19 1.79 -15.94 -18.42
C LEU A 19 1.29 -14.51 -18.11
N GLN A 20 -0.02 -14.29 -18.24
CA GLN A 20 -0.63 -12.99 -17.95
C GLN A 20 -0.43 -12.56 -16.49
N HIS A 21 -0.53 -13.49 -15.54
CA HIS A 21 -0.30 -13.22 -14.12
C HIS A 21 1.18 -12.94 -13.81
N LEU A 22 2.08 -13.71 -14.42
CA LEU A 22 3.52 -13.48 -14.30
C LEU A 22 3.92 -12.11 -14.88
N ALA A 23 3.39 -11.76 -16.05
CA ALA A 23 3.62 -10.46 -16.67
C ALA A 23 3.10 -9.31 -15.80
N ARG A 24 1.91 -9.44 -15.21
CA ARG A 24 1.39 -8.45 -14.25
C ARG A 24 2.34 -8.25 -13.08
N ALA A 25 2.85 -9.34 -12.48
CA ALA A 25 3.78 -9.24 -11.35
C ALA A 25 5.04 -8.44 -11.72
N VAL A 26 5.61 -8.68 -12.90
CA VAL A 26 6.78 -7.93 -13.40
C VAL A 26 6.44 -6.45 -13.65
N ILE A 27 5.33 -6.17 -14.32
CA ILE A 27 4.89 -4.79 -14.62
C ILE A 27 4.67 -3.99 -13.33
N VAL A 28 3.91 -4.54 -12.38
CA VAL A 28 3.56 -3.87 -11.12
C VAL A 28 4.79 -3.75 -10.19
N SER A 29 5.80 -4.61 -10.32
CA SER A 29 7.06 -4.45 -9.58
C SER A 29 7.90 -3.22 -10.02
N ARG A 30 7.62 -2.66 -11.21
CA ARG A 30 8.36 -1.51 -11.77
C ARG A 30 7.55 -0.22 -11.85
N LEU A 31 6.25 -0.28 -11.54
CA LEU A 31 5.32 0.84 -11.66
C LEU A 31 4.56 1.07 -10.36
N THR A 32 4.24 2.33 -10.08
CA THR A 32 3.31 2.67 -8.99
C THR A 32 1.86 2.48 -9.44
N TYR A 33 0.95 2.37 -8.48
CA TYR A 33 -0.49 2.21 -8.74
C TYR A 33 -1.06 3.31 -9.65
N ASP A 34 -0.62 4.56 -9.46
CA ASP A 34 -1.08 5.71 -10.23
C ASP A 34 -0.52 5.69 -11.66
N ASN A 35 0.75 5.26 -11.81
CA ASN A 35 1.42 5.17 -13.11
C ASN A 35 0.74 4.19 -14.07
N ILE A 36 0.00 3.20 -13.56
CA ILE A 36 -0.79 2.26 -14.38
C ILE A 36 -1.82 3.01 -15.26
N ASN A 37 -2.35 4.14 -14.81
CA ASN A 37 -3.32 4.92 -15.58
C ASN A 37 -2.73 5.50 -16.88
N HIS A 38 -1.42 5.77 -16.88
CA HIS A 38 -0.71 6.37 -18.02
C HIS A 38 -0.35 5.35 -19.11
N LEU A 39 -0.49 4.04 -18.83
CA LEU A 39 -0.25 3.01 -19.84
C LEU A 39 -1.30 3.08 -20.95
N GLN A 40 -0.86 2.88 -22.20
CA GLN A 40 -1.73 2.81 -23.37
C GLN A 40 -2.37 1.41 -23.48
N LEU A 41 -3.22 1.07 -22.51
CA LEU A 41 -3.88 -0.22 -22.39
C LEU A 41 -5.41 -0.06 -22.29
N PRO A 42 -6.19 -1.05 -22.75
CA PRO A 42 -7.62 -1.14 -22.46
C PRO A 42 -7.94 -1.05 -20.97
N LYS A 43 -9.10 -0.48 -20.63
CA LYS A 43 -9.56 -0.30 -19.25
C LYS A 43 -9.57 -1.62 -18.47
N THR A 44 -9.96 -2.72 -19.11
CA THR A 44 -9.98 -4.06 -18.51
C THR A 44 -8.59 -4.52 -18.03
N LEU A 45 -7.55 -4.29 -18.84
CA LEU A 45 -6.17 -4.61 -18.47
C LEU A 45 -5.64 -3.68 -17.39
N LYS A 46 -5.99 -2.38 -17.42
CA LYS A 46 -5.65 -1.46 -16.33
C LYS A 46 -6.26 -1.91 -15.00
N THR A 47 -7.52 -2.36 -15.01
CA THR A 47 -8.17 -2.92 -13.82
C THR A 47 -7.46 -4.19 -13.34
N TYR A 48 -7.09 -5.08 -14.25
CA TYR A 48 -6.34 -6.31 -13.92
C TYR A 48 -4.99 -6.02 -13.25
N LEU A 49 -4.24 -5.04 -13.77
CA LEU A 49 -2.97 -4.61 -13.16
C LEU A 49 -3.16 -4.01 -11.75
N LYS A 50 -4.33 -3.43 -11.47
CA LYS A 50 -4.69 -2.80 -10.19
C LYS A 50 -5.31 -3.75 -9.17
N GLU A 51 -5.50 -5.02 -9.49
CA GLU A 51 -6.29 -5.93 -8.66
C GLU A 51 -5.74 -6.09 -7.23
N TYR A 52 -4.42 -6.17 -7.05
CA TYR A 52 -3.79 -6.39 -5.73
C TYR A 52 -3.26 -5.09 -5.11
N HIS A 53 -4.15 -4.11 -4.92
CA HIS A 53 -3.86 -2.89 -4.17
C HIS A 53 -4.60 -2.88 -2.83
N TYR A 54 -3.94 -2.38 -1.78
CA TYR A 54 -4.58 -2.14 -0.50
C TYR A 54 -5.08 -0.70 -0.42
N ARG A 55 -6.29 -0.51 0.10
CA ARG A 55 -6.79 0.82 0.48
C ARG A 55 -6.38 1.10 1.91
N GLN A 56 -5.29 1.84 2.08
CA GLN A 56 -4.85 2.27 3.41
C GLN A 56 -5.58 3.55 3.81
N LYS A 57 -6.42 3.48 4.86
CA LYS A 57 -6.98 4.67 5.49
C LYS A 57 -5.97 5.20 6.50
N VAL A 58 -5.25 6.26 6.15
CA VAL A 58 -4.37 6.95 7.10
C VAL A 58 -5.22 7.88 7.96
N ARG A 59 -5.23 7.67 9.28
CA ARG A 59 -5.70 8.67 10.24
C ARG A 59 -4.53 9.60 10.49
N VAL A 60 -4.65 10.85 10.04
CA VAL A 60 -3.64 11.88 10.33
C VAL A 60 -4.10 12.59 11.60
N GLU A 61 -3.49 12.24 12.72
CA GLU A 61 -3.57 13.06 13.93
C GLU A 61 -2.63 14.25 13.70
N ARG A 62 -3.19 15.47 13.64
CA ARG A 62 -2.40 16.69 13.44
C ARG A 62 -1.76 17.04 14.77
N PHE A 63 -0.43 17.03 14.83
CA PHE A 63 0.36 17.43 16.00
C PHE A 63 0.40 18.97 16.22
N ASP A 64 -0.55 19.72 15.65
CA ASP A 64 -0.53 21.20 15.70
C ASP A 64 -0.98 21.77 17.06
N ASP A 65 -1.62 20.96 17.92
CA ASP A 65 -2.14 21.44 19.22
C ASP A 65 -1.08 21.52 20.33
N ASP A 66 0.11 20.94 20.15
CA ASP A 66 1.18 20.95 21.16
C ASP A 66 2.07 22.22 21.10
N VAL A 67 1.97 23.01 20.03
CA VAL A 67 2.78 24.24 19.86
C VAL A 67 2.14 25.44 20.56
N GLN A 68 0.81 25.45 20.72
CA GLN A 68 0.10 26.56 21.37
C GLN A 68 0.43 26.69 22.86
N TRP A 69 0.70 25.58 23.55
CA TRP A 69 1.09 25.60 24.96
C TRP A 69 2.51 26.16 25.18
N LEU A 70 3.41 25.98 24.20
CA LEU A 70 4.75 26.55 24.25
C LEU A 70 4.74 28.07 24.02
N GLU A 71 3.81 28.57 23.20
CA GLU A 71 3.64 30.02 22.98
C GLU A 71 2.99 30.72 24.19
N LEU A 72 2.01 30.08 24.85
CA LEU A 72 1.36 30.62 26.05
C LEU A 72 2.29 30.74 27.27
N ARG A 73 3.37 29.95 27.33
CA ARG A 73 4.35 30.00 28.42
C ARG A 73 5.30 31.20 28.33
N ASN A 74 5.47 31.78 27.14
CA ASN A 74 6.46 32.83 26.87
C ASN A 74 5.87 34.26 26.86
N MET A 75 4.61 34.44 27.29
CA MET A 75 4.00 35.76 27.44
C MET A 75 4.53 36.45 28.72
N PRO A 76 5.17 37.63 28.63
CA PRO A 76 5.51 38.39 29.82
C PRO A 76 4.23 38.98 30.43
N THR A 77 4.09 38.83 31.75
CA THR A 77 2.99 39.38 32.56
C THR A 77 2.94 40.89 32.56
#